data_AF-E3T771-F1
#
_entry.id   AF-E3T771-F1
#
_cell.length_a   1.000
_cell.length_b   1.000
_cell.length_c   1.000
_cell.angle_alpha   90.00
_cell.angle_beta   90.00
_cell.angle_gamma   90.00
#
_symmetry.space_group_name_H-M   'P 1'
#
loop_
_entity.id
_entity.type
_entity.pdbx_description
1 polymer ?
#
loop_
_entity_poly.entity_id
_entity_poly.type
_entity_poly.pdbx_seq_one_letter_code
_entity_poly.pdbx_strand_id
1 'polypeptide(L)' 'MRRTAWIWMAGSVVWFFDGLLQVRQRQWPHAVLAFVLTAMFGVAWVFYSRQTPRG' A
#
# COMPACT_ATOMS: atom_id res chain seq x y z
N MET A 1 5.81 -18.54 3.54
CA MET A 1 6.05 -17.23 2.89
C MET A 1 5.31 -16.05 3.55
N ARG A 2 4.94 -16.15 4.83
CA ARG A 2 4.19 -15.10 5.57
C ARG A 2 5.00 -13.82 5.80
N ARG A 3 6.34 -13.92 5.79
CA ARG A 3 7.27 -12.80 6.03
C ARG A 3 7.27 -11.78 4.88
N THR A 4 7.11 -12.23 3.64
CA THR A 4 7.13 -11.35 2.46
C THR A 4 5.85 -10.56 2.31
N ALA A 5 4.72 -11.12 2.75
CA ALA A 5 3.45 -10.42 2.72
C ALA A 5 3.59 -9.06 3.46
N TRP A 6 4.27 -9.02 4.63
CA TRP A 6 4.34 -7.82 5.47
C TRP A 6 4.98 -6.62 4.76
N ILE A 7 5.83 -6.87 3.75
CA ILE A 7 6.44 -5.83 2.92
C ILE A 7 5.36 -5.10 2.11
N TRP A 8 4.35 -5.83 1.60
CA TRP A 8 3.23 -5.22 0.88
C TRP A 8 2.35 -4.37 1.80
N MET A 9 2.12 -4.83 3.04
CA MET A 9 1.40 -4.04 4.04
C MET A 9 2.16 -2.76 4.41
N ALA A 10 3.46 -2.88 4.67
CA ALA A 10 4.31 -1.73 5.00
C ALA A 10 4.34 -0.71 3.86
N GLY A 11 4.47 -1.17 2.60
CA GLY A 11 4.39 -0.30 1.42
C GLY A 11 3.06 0.45 1.33
N SER A 12 1.93 -0.24 1.58
CA SER A 12 0.60 0.40 1.59
C SER A 12 0.52 1.52 2.63
N VAL A 13 1.02 1.29 3.84
CA VAL A 13 1.03 2.29 4.92
C VAL A 13 1.91 3.49 4.57
N VAL A 14 3.11 3.27 4.04
CA VAL A 14 4.03 4.35 3.64
C VAL A 14 3.40 5.25 2.58
N TRP A 15 2.85 4.66 1.52
CA TRP A 15 2.21 5.43 0.45
C TRP A 15 0.94 6.15 0.91
N PHE A 16 0.21 5.60 1.89
CA PHE A 16 -0.96 6.26 2.45
C PHE A 16 -0.59 7.54 3.19
N PHE A 17 0.45 7.49 4.04
CA PHE A 17 0.93 8.67 4.75
C PHE A 17 1.56 9.70 3.80
N ASP A 18 2.30 9.25 2.79
CA ASP A 18 2.86 10.13 1.75
C ASP A 18 1.75 10.86 0.98
N GLY A 19 0.69 10.15 0.56
CA GLY A 19 -0.47 10.75 -0.07
C GLY A 19 -1.16 11.79 0.82
N LEU A 20 -1.30 11.50 2.12
CA LEU A 20 -1.88 12.44 3.08
C LEU A 20 -1.03 13.71 3.25
N LEU A 21 0.31 13.56 3.28
CA LEU A 21 1.24 14.69 3.33
C LEU A 21 1.18 15.54 2.05
N GLN A 22 1.02 14.92 0.88
CA GLN A 22 0.93 15.62 -0.39
C GLN A 22 -0.42 16.32 -0.58
N VAL A 23 -1.52 15.75 -0.09
CA VAL A 23 -2.82 16.44 0.02
C VAL A 23 -2.67 17.70 0.87
N ARG A 24 -1.99 17.60 2.02
CA ARG A 24 -1.71 18.77 2.88
C ARG A 24 -0.89 19.84 2.16
N GLN A 25 0.03 19.45 1.27
CA GLN A 25 0.83 20.36 0.46
C GLN A 25 0.13 20.84 -0.83
N ARG A 26 -1.14 20.48 -1.05
CA ARG A 26 -1.92 20.76 -2.28
C ARG A 26 -1.26 20.24 -3.57
N GLN A 27 -0.39 19.24 -3.46
CA GLN A 27 0.25 18.56 -4.59
C GLN A 27 -0.67 17.43 -5.09
N TRP A 28 -1.81 17.81 -5.67
CA TRP A 28 -2.85 16.88 -6.11
C TRP A 28 -2.37 15.74 -7.04
N PRO A 29 -1.50 15.97 -8.04
CA PRO A 29 -1.06 14.89 -8.92
C PRO A 29 -0.26 13.82 -8.19
N HIS A 30 0.60 14.24 -7.26
CA HIS A 30 1.38 13.33 -6.45
C HIS A 30 0.48 12.58 -5.45
N ALA A 31 -0.48 13.28 -4.83
CA ALA A 31 -1.42 12.65 -3.91
C ALA A 31 -2.22 11.52 -4.58
N VAL A 32 -2.70 11.73 -5.81
CA VAL A 32 -3.39 10.71 -6.59
C VAL A 32 -2.49 9.51 -6.85
N LEU A 33 -1.24 9.74 -7.25
CA LEU A 33 -0.26 8.66 -7.45
C LEU A 33 -0.04 7.85 -6.17
N ALA A 34 0.17 8.53 -5.03
CA ALA A 34 0.37 7.90 -3.73
C ALA A 34 -0.85 7.07 -3.30
N PHE A 35 -2.07 7.55 -3.56
CA PHE A 35 -3.29 6.78 -3.30
C PHE A 35 -3.43 5.54 -4.21
N VAL A 36 -3.08 5.65 -5.49
CA VAL A 36 -3.06 4.51 -6.41
C VAL A 36 -2.06 3.45 -5.93
N LEU A 37 -0.85 3.86 -5.55
CA LEU A 37 0.17 2.96 -4.99
C LEU A 37 -0.32 2.31 -3.69
N THR A 38 -0.93 3.07 -2.80
CA THR A 38 -1.55 2.56 -1.56
C THR A 38 -2.53 1.42 -1.86
N ALA A 39 -3.41 1.63 -2.84
CA ALA A 39 -4.41 0.65 -3.24
C ALA A 39 -3.76 -0.61 -3.87
N MET A 40 -2.78 -0.43 -4.77
CA MET A 40 -2.06 -1.55 -5.39
C MET A 40 -1.33 -2.42 -4.35
N PHE A 41 -0.62 -1.79 -3.42
CA PHE A 41 0.07 -2.50 -2.33
C PHE A 41 -0.92 -3.18 -1.38
N GLY A 42 -2.07 -2.56 -1.11
CA GLY A 42 -3.15 -3.14 -0.32
C GLY A 42 -3.75 -4.39 -0.98
N VAL A 43 -4.04 -4.32 -2.28
CA VAL A 43 -4.53 -5.47 -3.06
C VAL A 43 -3.50 -6.60 -3.09
N ALA A 44 -2.22 -6.27 -3.32
CA ALA A 44 -1.14 -7.24 -3.29
C ALA A 44 -1.03 -7.94 -1.92
N TRP A 45 -1.09 -7.19 -0.83
CA TRP A 45 -1.13 -7.74 0.53
C TRP A 45 -2.29 -8.72 0.72
N VAL A 46 -3.51 -8.33 0.35
CA VAL A 46 -4.69 -9.20 0.44
C VAL A 46 -4.49 -10.47 -0.39
N PHE A 47 -3.99 -10.35 -1.61
CA PHE A 47 -3.76 -11.48 -2.51
C PHE A 47 -2.70 -12.46 -1.97
N TYR A 48 -1.55 -11.97 -1.50
CA TYR A 48 -0.49 -12.81 -0.94
C TYR A 48 -0.84 -13.39 0.43
N SER A 49 -1.61 -12.67 1.24
CA SER A 49 -2.11 -13.17 2.53
C SER A 49 -3.06 -14.37 2.36
N ARG A 50 -3.83 -14.39 1.26
CA ARG A 50 -4.77 -15.47 0.92
C ARG A 50 -4.13 -16.64 0.16
N GLN A 51 -3.03 -16.40 -0.56
CA GLN A 51 -2.27 -17.44 -1.26
C GLN A 51 -1.37 -18.27 -0.36
N THR A 52 -1.11 -17.85 0.88
CA THR A 52 -0.45 -18.73 1.84
C THR A 52 -1.47 -19.79 2.26
N PRO A 53 -1.33 -21.06 1.84
CA PRO A 53 -2.28 -22.10 2.23
C PRO A 53 -2.31 -22.16 3.75
N ARG A 54 -3.51 -22.22 4.32
CA ARG A 54 -3.71 -22.69 5.69
C ARG A 54 -3.30 -24.18 5.67
N GLY A 55 -2.00 -24.44 5.86
CA GLY A 55 -1.51 -25.76 6.23
C GLY A 55 -1.98 -26.09 7.63
#